data_AF-A0A496W1Q1-F1
#
_entry.id   AF-A0A496W1Q1-F1
#
_cell.length_a   1.000
_cell.length_b   1.000
_cell.length_c   1.000
_cell.angle_alpha   90.00
_cell.angle_beta   90.00
_cell.angle_gamma   90.00
#
_symmetry.space_group_name_H-M   'P 1'
#
loop_
_entity.id
_entity.type
_entity.pdbx_description
1 polymer ?
#
loop_
_entity_poly.entity_id
_entity_poly.type
_entity_poly.pdbx_seq_one_letter_code
_entity_poly.pdbx_strand_id
1 'polypeptide(L)'
;MLSINDMIKLSAHECVEFALFTRWSQRILMRGDVTYVPFTPGMAKKWAKRGWRWSGHTHPHGGNIPLTPSSGIGKSHDAAVLWRFSQYGTQRYSVVYDWDGNWRVFRPNENPLFQPGWGPHQ
;
A
#
# COMPACT_ATOMS: atom_id res chain seq x y z
N MET A 1 4.02 -18.88 -5.73
CA MET A 1 3.98 -17.95 -4.57
C MET A 1 3.40 -16.64 -5.06
N LEU A 2 2.44 -16.05 -4.35
CA LEU A 2 1.78 -14.81 -4.78
C LEU A 2 2.79 -13.66 -4.93
N SER A 3 2.88 -13.08 -6.12
CA SER A 3 3.73 -11.95 -6.46
C SER A 3 2.96 -10.61 -6.48
N ILE A 4 3.67 -9.49 -6.57
CA ILE A 4 3.03 -8.18 -6.78
C ILE A 4 2.33 -8.14 -8.15
N ASN A 5 2.90 -8.77 -9.18
CA ASN A 5 2.27 -8.83 -10.51
C ASN A 5 0.94 -9.60 -10.47
N ASP A 6 0.84 -10.65 -9.64
CA ASP A 6 -0.42 -11.36 -9.44
C ASP A 6 -1.46 -10.46 -8.74
N MET A 7 -1.02 -9.64 -7.78
CA MET A 7 -1.86 -8.66 -7.09
C MET A 7 -2.38 -7.57 -8.05
N ILE A 8 -1.52 -7.04 -8.93
CA ILE A 8 -1.90 -6.04 -9.96
C ILE A 8 -2.93 -6.62 -10.92
N LYS A 9 -2.70 -7.81 -11.46
CA LYS A 9 -3.64 -8.50 -12.35
C LYS A 9 -4.98 -8.78 -11.67
N LEU A 10 -4.95 -9.16 -10.40
CA LEU A 10 -6.16 -9.39 -9.64
C LEU A 10 -6.93 -8.09 -9.39
N SER A 11 -6.23 -6.99 -9.14
CA SER A 11 -6.85 -5.66 -9.02
C SER A 11 -7.49 -5.20 -10.32
N ALA A 12 -6.83 -5.44 -11.46
CA ALA A 12 -7.38 -5.18 -12.80
C ALA A 12 -8.63 -6.03 -13.09
N HIS A 13 -8.63 -7.29 -12.67
CA HIS A 13 -9.75 -8.22 -12.88
C HIS A 13 -10.97 -7.89 -12.00
N GLU A 14 -10.73 -7.58 -10.74
CA GLU A 14 -11.77 -7.42 -9.72
C GLU A 14 -12.23 -5.98 -9.54
N CYS A 15 -11.48 -5.01 -10.10
CA CYS A 15 -11.68 -3.58 -9.91
C CYS A 15 -11.74 -3.19 -8.41
N VAL A 16 -10.92 -3.81 -7.56
CA VAL A 16 -10.78 -3.45 -6.13
C VAL A 16 -9.31 -3.35 -5.70
N GLU A 17 -9.06 -2.68 -4.57
CA GLU A 17 -7.74 -2.61 -3.95
C GLU A 17 -7.33 -3.95 -3.32
N PHE A 18 -6.03 -4.21 -3.36
CA PHE A 18 -5.43 -5.31 -2.61
C PHE A 18 -4.18 -4.83 -1.88
N ALA A 19 -3.94 -5.33 -0.66
CA ALA A 19 -2.68 -5.14 0.04
C ALA A 19 -1.97 -6.47 0.27
N LEU A 20 -0.67 -6.48 0.00
CA LEU A 20 0.19 -7.63 0.26
C LEU A 20 1.01 -7.39 1.52
N PHE A 21 0.98 -8.36 2.43
CA PHE A 21 1.80 -8.36 3.62
C PHE A 21 2.72 -9.58 3.63
N THR A 22 3.97 -9.38 4.03
CA THR A 22 4.99 -10.43 4.10
C THR A 22 5.54 -10.57 5.50
N ARG A 23 5.78 -11.81 5.92
CA ARG A 23 6.54 -12.15 7.11
C ARG A 23 7.31 -13.44 6.85
N TRP A 24 8.62 -13.36 6.69
CA TRP A 24 9.45 -14.51 6.30
C TRP A 24 8.93 -15.15 5.01
N SER A 25 8.62 -16.45 5.02
CA SER A 25 8.01 -17.19 3.91
C SER A 25 6.49 -17.02 3.81
N GLN A 26 5.86 -16.32 4.76
CA GLN A 26 4.41 -16.14 4.79
C GLN A 26 4.00 -14.88 4.04
N ARG A 27 2.91 -14.99 3.27
CA ARG A 27 2.26 -13.90 2.57
C ARG A 27 0.78 -13.87 2.90
N ILE A 28 0.23 -12.69 3.14
CA ILE A 28 -1.21 -12.46 3.28
C ILE A 28 -1.61 -11.45 2.23
N LEU A 29 -2.61 -11.79 1.43
CA LEU A 29 -3.32 -10.86 0.58
C LEU A 29 -4.59 -10.41 1.29
N MET A 30 -4.77 -9.10 1.42
CA MET A 30 -5.99 -8.52 1.95
C MET A 30 -6.75 -7.84 0.82
N ARG A 31 -8.00 -8.25 0.61
CA ARG A 31 -8.91 -7.64 -0.35
C ARG A 31 -9.59 -6.43 0.27
N GLY A 32 -9.55 -5.32 -0.44
CA GLY A 32 -10.32 -4.12 -0.15
C GLY A 32 -11.59 -4.01 -0.98
N ASP A 33 -12.02 -2.77 -1.15
CA ASP A 33 -13.06 -2.37 -2.09
C ASP A 33 -12.50 -1.40 -3.14
N VAL A 34 -13.38 -0.66 -3.84
CA VAL A 34 -12.98 0.28 -4.88
C VAL A 34 -12.27 1.53 -4.34
N THR A 35 -12.24 1.71 -3.01
CA THR A 35 -11.80 2.93 -2.33
C THR A 35 -10.71 2.72 -1.27
N TYR A 36 -10.67 1.56 -0.60
CA TYR A 36 -9.62 1.27 0.39
C TYR A 36 -9.49 -0.22 0.71
N VAL A 37 -8.33 -0.60 1.26
CA VAL A 37 -8.12 -1.88 1.98
C VAL A 37 -8.48 -1.72 3.47
N PRO A 38 -9.29 -2.62 4.08
CA PRO A 38 -9.74 -2.51 5.48
C PRO A 38 -8.63 -2.86 6.50
N PHE A 39 -7.50 -2.15 6.42
CA PHE A 39 -6.34 -2.32 7.28
C PHE A 39 -6.09 -1.05 8.10
N THR A 40 -6.46 -1.09 9.37
CA THR A 40 -6.39 0.10 10.24
C THR A 40 -4.99 0.30 10.83
N PRO A 41 -4.63 1.52 11.28
CA PRO A 41 -3.40 1.74 12.04
C PRO A 41 -3.29 0.88 13.32
N GLY A 42 -4.41 0.54 13.95
CA GLY A 42 -4.44 -0.37 15.09
C GLY A 42 -4.01 -1.80 14.73
N MET A 43 -4.41 -2.27 13.55
CA MET A 43 -3.96 -3.55 12.98
C MET A 43 -2.48 -3.47 12.61
N ALA A 44 -2.05 -2.40 11.93
CA ALA A 44 -0.66 -2.15 11.58
C ALA A 44 0.27 -2.23 12.80
N LYS A 45 -0.09 -1.59 13.92
CA LYS A 45 0.62 -1.71 15.19
C LYS A 45 0.78 -3.17 15.66
N LYS A 46 -0.30 -3.96 15.63
CA LYS A 46 -0.27 -5.38 16.04
C LYS A 46 0.58 -6.22 15.10
N TRP A 47 0.53 -5.94 13.80
CA TRP A 47 1.22 -6.69 12.76
C TRP A 47 2.71 -6.38 12.73
N ALA A 48 3.09 -5.11 12.86
CA ALA A 48 4.48 -4.67 12.99
C ALA A 48 5.17 -5.35 14.17
N LYS A 49 4.53 -5.38 15.36
CA LYS A 49 5.04 -6.12 16.53
C LYS A 49 5.26 -7.62 16.29
N ARG A 50 4.59 -8.19 15.30
CA ARG A 50 4.67 -9.62 14.92
C ARG A 50 5.61 -9.86 13.73
N GLY A 51 6.36 -8.84 13.30
CA GLY A 51 7.33 -8.94 12.21
C GLY A 51 6.73 -8.92 10.81
N TRP A 52 5.46 -8.55 10.66
CA TRP A 52 4.88 -8.33 9.34
C TRP A 52 5.39 -7.02 8.73
N ARG A 53 5.48 -7.00 7.41
CA ARG A 53 5.76 -5.83 6.58
C ARG A 53 4.65 -5.68 5.55
N TRP A 54 4.32 -4.46 5.21
CA TRP A 54 3.39 -4.12 4.14
C TRP A 54 4.16 -4.01 2.82
N SER A 55 4.11 -5.03 1.98
CA SER A 55 4.92 -5.09 0.76
C SER A 55 4.44 -4.12 -0.32
N GLY A 56 3.19 -3.69 -0.23
CA GLY A 56 2.56 -2.70 -1.10
C GLY A 56 1.06 -2.93 -1.22
N HIS A 57 0.38 -2.05 -1.95
CA HIS A 57 -1.04 -2.21 -2.30
C HIS A 57 -1.33 -1.72 -3.72
N THR A 58 -2.51 -2.07 -4.24
CA THR A 58 -3.01 -1.62 -5.55
C THR A 58 -4.14 -0.62 -5.42
N HIS A 59 -4.28 0.28 -6.38
CA HIS A 59 -5.50 1.03 -6.66
C HIS A 59 -6.23 0.41 -7.87
N PRO A 60 -7.58 0.36 -7.87
CA PRO A 60 -8.38 -0.36 -8.88
C PRO A 60 -8.60 0.40 -10.18
N HIS A 61 -7.90 1.52 -10.38
CA HIS A 61 -8.01 2.34 -11.58
C HIS A 61 -6.61 2.72 -12.04
N GLY A 62 -6.39 2.74 -13.36
CA GLY A 62 -5.17 3.25 -13.97
C GLY A 62 -5.33 4.67 -14.48
N GLY A 63 -4.19 5.27 -14.85
CA GLY A 63 -4.12 6.64 -15.33
C GLY A 63 -4.07 7.69 -14.20
N ASN A 64 -4.73 8.83 -14.40
CA ASN A 64 -4.61 10.05 -13.57
C ASN A 64 -5.16 9.94 -12.13
N ILE A 65 -5.52 8.76 -11.64
CA ILE A 65 -5.75 8.62 -10.20
C ILE A 65 -4.40 8.81 -9.53
N PRO A 66 -4.26 9.79 -8.63
CA PRO A 66 -2.97 10.01 -8.03
C PRO A 66 -2.52 8.72 -7.34
N LEU A 67 -1.29 8.27 -7.60
CA LEU A 67 -0.53 7.32 -6.76
C LEU A 67 -0.23 7.97 -5.40
N THR A 68 -1.22 8.66 -4.86
CA THR A 68 -1.21 9.45 -3.66
C THR A 68 -1.71 8.50 -2.60
N PRO A 69 -0.86 8.12 -1.64
CA PRO A 69 -1.35 7.46 -0.45
C PRO A 69 -2.50 8.30 0.12
N SER A 70 -3.62 7.66 0.45
CA SER A 70 -4.82 8.33 0.94
C SER A 70 -4.49 9.38 2.03
N SER A 71 -4.59 10.67 1.69
CA SER A 71 -4.52 11.80 2.65
C SER A 71 -5.91 12.09 3.19
N GLY A 72 -6.18 11.82 4.47
CA GLY A 72 -7.51 12.10 5.02
C GLY A 72 -7.62 11.93 6.54
N ILE A 73 -8.81 12.23 7.07
CA ILE A 73 -9.25 12.03 8.46
C ILE A 73 -10.31 10.90 8.44
N GLY A 74 -10.10 9.77 9.13
CA GLY A 74 -10.87 8.53 8.85
C GLY A 74 -10.13 7.20 9.10
N LYS A 75 -10.80 6.08 8.75
CA LYS A 75 -10.54 4.70 9.27
C LYS A 75 -9.41 3.91 8.58
N SER A 76 -8.88 4.36 7.44
CA SER A 76 -7.79 3.69 6.70
C SER A 76 -6.96 4.77 6.00
N HIS A 77 -5.73 5.03 6.45
CA HIS A 77 -4.82 5.96 5.74
C HIS A 77 -3.47 5.31 5.57
N ASP A 78 -2.97 5.30 4.34
CA ASP A 78 -1.74 4.64 3.97
C ASP A 78 -0.54 5.22 4.74
N ALA A 79 -0.48 6.56 4.86
CA ALA A 79 0.54 7.24 5.65
C ALA A 79 0.47 6.85 7.14
N ALA A 80 -0.73 6.78 7.73
CA ALA A 80 -0.89 6.42 9.13
C ALA A 80 -0.59 4.94 9.40
N VAL A 81 -0.95 4.04 8.49
CA VAL A 81 -0.59 2.62 8.53
C VAL A 81 0.92 2.46 8.45
N LEU A 82 1.55 3.08 7.45
CA LEU A 82 3.00 3.02 7.26
C LEU A 82 3.76 3.64 8.44
N TRP A 83 3.25 4.74 9.00
CA TRP A 83 3.79 5.34 10.22
C TRP A 83 3.76 4.35 11.39
N ARG A 84 2.69 3.56 11.56
CA ARG A 84 2.68 2.53 12.60
C ARG A 84 3.74 1.47 12.37
N PHE A 85 3.99 1.02 11.15
CA PHE A 85 5.11 0.09 10.89
C PHE A 85 6.47 0.73 11.16
N SER A 86 6.65 2.02 10.86
CA SER A 86 7.90 2.75 11.08
C SER A 86 8.23 2.95 12.56
N GLN A 87 7.21 3.16 13.41
CA GLN A 87 7.38 3.24 14.86
C GLN A 87 7.99 1.97 15.49
N TYR A 88 7.85 0.81 14.85
CA TYR A 88 8.44 -0.46 15.32
C TYR A 88 9.69 -0.86 14.53
N GLY A 89 10.26 0.05 13.72
CA GLY A 89 11.47 -0.21 12.95
C GLY A 89 11.31 -1.25 11.82
N THR A 90 10.09 -1.72 11.56
CA THR A 90 9.84 -2.80 10.59
C THR A 90 9.86 -2.34 9.12
N GLN A 91 9.47 -1.09 8.87
CA GLN A 91 9.35 -0.56 7.52
C GLN A 91 9.33 0.97 7.52
N ARG A 92 9.98 1.62 6.55
CA ARG A 92 10.09 3.09 6.45
C ARG A 92 9.57 3.69 5.14
N TYR A 93 9.15 2.84 4.21
CA TYR A 93 8.53 3.21 2.94
C TYR A 93 7.61 2.07 2.51
N SER A 94 6.59 2.34 1.71
CA SER A 94 5.76 1.33 1.04
C SER A 94 5.62 1.70 -0.44
N VAL A 95 4.98 0.84 -1.22
CA VAL A 95 4.75 1.05 -2.65
C VAL A 95 3.27 0.90 -2.95
N VAL A 96 2.72 1.84 -3.71
CA VAL A 96 1.40 1.73 -4.32
C VAL A 96 1.55 1.45 -5.81
N TYR A 97 0.72 0.58 -6.35
CA TYR A 97 0.63 0.24 -7.76
C TYR A 97 -0.74 0.61 -8.31
N ASP A 98 -0.85 0.96 -9.58
CA ASP A 98 -2.12 0.93 -10.31
C ASP A 98 -2.31 -0.39 -11.06
N TRP A 99 -3.45 -0.55 -11.72
CA TRP A 99 -3.78 -1.76 -12.47
C TRP A 99 -2.95 -1.95 -13.77
N ASP A 100 -2.24 -0.90 -14.21
CA ASP A 100 -1.40 -0.87 -15.42
C ASP A 100 0.05 -1.22 -15.05
N GLY A 101 0.34 -1.33 -13.75
CA GLY A 101 1.65 -1.64 -13.19
C GLY A 101 2.52 -0.40 -12.95
N ASN A 102 1.99 0.81 -13.13
CA ASN A 102 2.68 2.01 -12.67
C ASN A 102 2.72 2.01 -11.15
N TRP A 103 3.77 2.60 -10.58
CA TRP A 103 3.99 2.55 -9.15
C TRP A 103 4.63 3.80 -8.59
N ARG A 104 4.45 3.99 -7.27
CA ARG A 104 5.11 5.04 -6.51
C ARG A 104 5.50 4.54 -5.14
N VAL A 105 6.70 4.90 -4.70
CA VAL A 105 7.12 4.74 -3.31
C VAL A 105 6.57 5.91 -2.49
N PHE A 106 6.07 5.63 -1.30
CA PHE A 106 5.71 6.66 -0.33
C PHE A 106 6.29 6.38 1.06
N ARG A 107 6.46 7.43 1.84
CA ARG A 107 7.06 7.40 3.20
C ARG A 107 6.07 7.87 4.27
N PRO A 108 6.26 7.49 5.55
CA PRO A 108 5.35 7.84 6.66
C PRO A 108 5.01 9.33 6.79
N ASN A 109 5.92 10.22 6.36
CA ASN A 109 5.83 11.66 6.58
C ASN A 109 5.67 12.44 5.27
N GLU A 110 5.42 11.76 4.13
CA GLU A 110 5.20 12.46 2.88
C GLU A 110 3.82 13.13 2.88
N ASN A 111 3.83 14.46 2.72
CA ASN A 111 2.61 15.23 2.49
C ASN A 111 2.13 14.95 1.05
N PRO A 112 0.95 14.34 0.85
CA PRO A 112 0.54 13.92 -0.47
C PRO A 112 0.11 15.07 -1.38
N LEU A 113 0.02 16.30 -0.83
CA LEU A 113 -0.34 17.53 -1.54
C LEU A 113 0.86 18.27 -2.16
N PHE A 114 2.10 17.85 -1.89
CA PHE A 114 3.30 18.54 -2.40
C PHE A 114 4.45 17.57 -2.64
N GLN A 115 4.53 16.89 -3.79
CA GLN A 115 5.82 16.51 -4.39
C GLN A 115 5.80 16.45 -5.92
N PRO A 116 6.76 17.10 -6.60
CA PRO A 116 7.08 16.88 -8.02
C PRO A 116 8.04 15.69 -8.16
N GLY A 117 7.75 14.76 -9.06
CA GLY A 117 8.66 13.64 -9.32
C GLY A 117 7.99 12.47 -10.03
N TRP A 118 7.55 12.70 -11.26
CA TRP A 118 7.17 11.63 -12.19
C TRP A 118 8.45 11.11 -12.87
N GLY A 119 8.69 9.82 -12.79
CA GLY A 119 9.75 9.17 -13.57
C GLY A 119 9.83 7.67 -13.31
N PRO A 120 9.95 6.82 -14.35
CA PRO A 120 10.23 5.41 -14.18
C PRO A 120 11.69 5.25 -13.78
N HIS A 121 11.99 4.40 -12.81
CA HIS A 121 13.35 3.99 -12.54
C HIS A 121 13.52 2.52 -12.91
N GLN A 122 14.56 2.30 -13.72
CA GLN A 122 15.02 1.06 -14.31
C GLN A 122 15.25 -0.07 -13.29
#